data_AF-A0A7L3G4M7-F1
#
_entry.id   AF-A0A7L3G4M7-F1
#
_cell.length_a   1.000
_cell.length_b   1.000
_cell.length_c   1.000
_cell.angle_alpha   90.00
_cell.angle_beta   90.00
_cell.angle_gamma   90.00
#
_symmetry.space_group_name_H-M   'P 1'
#
loop_
_entity.id
_entity.type
_entity.pdbx_description
1 polymer ?
#
loop_
_entity_poly.entity_id
_entity_poly.type
_entity_poly.pdbx_seq_one_letter_code
_entity_poly.pdbx_strand_id
1 'polypeptide(L)'
;MTNLEALITNIELCSKADGCSTVTFPTLKKLSVNDVADLELVVSFPCSPDVVTIWSSVSKHVQQQLLQKKPQAVSITGLGTFHIQKWLSFENGKVLTFQRPLFLLSRRVAQIRELRCASVPVPDEIKKVTVSAKKIHSDVPYSEDVVQNCMQETLNFFYFILTNREDADFVLKDFGTLAIRGTEVTMAFCEDFLLSLSKSTYVVERLLAKKWVISDKEVPVSPSYFGRVYQFPQFEIRAVPRRASLTGKKIFTEFESALSSMGLRGNVCDGFLAE
;
A
#
# COMPACT_ATOMS: atom_id res chain seq x y z
N MET A 1 -0.76 -21.93 -3.98
CA MET A 1 -1.55 -20.83 -3.35
C MET A 1 -1.35 -20.92 -1.85
N THR A 2 -0.44 -20.14 -1.28
CA THR A 2 -0.22 -20.08 0.17
C THR A 2 -1.37 -19.32 0.84
N ASN A 3 -1.99 -19.96 1.84
CA ASN A 3 -3.14 -19.48 2.60
C ASN A 3 -2.73 -18.24 3.42
N LEU A 4 -3.53 -17.16 3.38
CA LEU A 4 -3.28 -15.95 4.16
C LEU A 4 -3.30 -16.23 5.67
N GLU A 5 -4.14 -17.17 6.12
CA GLU A 5 -4.09 -17.64 7.50
C GLU A 5 -2.74 -18.26 7.80
N ALA A 6 -2.20 -19.11 6.92
CA ALA A 6 -0.85 -19.64 7.12
C ALA A 6 0.22 -18.55 7.16
N LEU A 7 0.08 -17.46 6.39
CA LEU A 7 1.05 -16.35 6.40
C LEU A 7 0.92 -15.48 7.67
N ILE A 8 -0.31 -15.13 8.07
CA ILE A 8 -0.60 -14.37 9.30
C ILE A 8 -0.24 -15.21 10.52
N THR A 9 -0.65 -16.48 10.56
CA THR A 9 -0.27 -17.44 11.59
C THR A 9 1.23 -17.66 11.63
N ASN A 10 1.94 -17.72 10.50
CA ASN A 10 3.41 -17.78 10.53
C ASN A 10 4.02 -16.49 11.11
N ILE A 11 3.52 -15.32 10.75
CA ILE A 11 3.98 -14.03 11.31
C ILE A 11 3.65 -13.92 12.81
N GLU A 12 2.47 -14.38 13.24
CA GLU A 12 2.01 -14.37 14.64
C GLU A 12 2.62 -15.48 15.50
N LEU A 13 2.93 -16.65 14.94
CA LEU A 13 3.69 -17.70 15.61
C LEU A 13 5.15 -17.26 15.78
N CYS A 14 5.71 -16.55 14.79
CA CYS A 14 7.03 -15.94 14.92
C CYS A 14 7.09 -14.86 16.02
N SER A 15 5.97 -14.20 16.37
CA SER A 15 5.98 -13.24 17.49
C SER A 15 5.79 -13.89 18.85
N LYS A 16 5.29 -15.13 18.91
CA LYS A 16 4.96 -15.84 20.16
C LYS A 16 5.95 -16.93 20.57
N ALA A 17 6.71 -17.51 19.64
CA ALA A 17 7.76 -18.47 19.94
C ALA A 17 9.11 -17.73 20.14
N ASP A 18 9.52 -17.66 21.41
CA ASP A 18 10.89 -17.37 21.87
C ASP A 18 11.54 -16.05 21.42
N GLY A 19 10.89 -14.90 21.60
CA GLY A 19 11.56 -13.58 21.67
C GLY A 19 12.39 -13.09 20.46
N CYS A 20 12.63 -13.94 19.45
CA CYS A 20 13.46 -13.70 18.28
C CYS A 20 13.23 -14.83 17.24
N SER A 21 12.04 -14.91 16.65
CA SER A 21 11.89 -15.67 15.40
C SER A 21 12.19 -14.78 14.21
N THR A 22 13.34 -15.02 13.58
CA THR A 22 13.82 -14.26 12.42
C THR A 22 12.97 -14.56 11.19
N VAL A 23 12.03 -13.67 10.83
CA VAL A 23 11.39 -13.70 9.50
C VAL A 23 12.46 -13.31 8.48
N THR A 24 12.86 -14.26 7.63
CA THR A 24 13.85 -14.03 6.59
C THR A 24 13.18 -13.75 5.25
N PHE A 25 13.73 -12.81 4.49
CA PHE A 25 13.35 -12.52 3.11
C PHE A 25 14.55 -12.83 2.21
N PRO A 26 14.74 -14.09 1.79
CA PRO A 26 16.01 -14.53 1.19
C PRO A 26 16.31 -13.82 -0.14
N THR A 27 15.28 -13.55 -0.96
CA THR A 27 15.46 -12.87 -2.24
C THR A 27 15.78 -11.40 -2.01
N LEU A 28 15.05 -10.71 -1.13
CA LEU A 28 15.37 -9.34 -0.77
C LEU A 28 16.78 -9.23 -0.15
N LYS A 29 17.16 -10.17 0.72
CA LYS A 29 18.50 -10.22 1.32
C LYS A 29 19.60 -10.39 0.25
N LYS A 30 19.40 -11.29 -0.72
CA LYS A 30 20.34 -11.48 -1.84
C LYS A 30 20.46 -10.24 -2.71
N LEU A 31 19.34 -9.55 -2.95
CA LEU A 31 19.31 -8.34 -3.76
C LEU A 31 19.90 -7.14 -3.01
N SER A 32 19.88 -7.12 -1.67
CA SER A 32 20.29 -5.99 -0.82
C SER A 32 21.78 -5.64 -0.84
N VAL A 33 22.65 -6.45 -1.46
CA VAL A 33 24.12 -6.32 -1.57
C VAL A 33 24.73 -5.29 -0.61
N ASN A 34 24.81 -5.68 0.66
CA ASN A 34 25.78 -5.18 1.63
C ASN A 34 26.03 -6.35 2.59
N ASP A 35 27.28 -6.78 2.71
CA ASP A 35 27.70 -7.82 3.65
C ASP A 35 27.45 -7.34 5.08
N VAL A 36 26.24 -7.56 5.58
CA VAL A 36 25.96 -7.48 7.02
C VAL A 36 25.71 -8.92 7.48
N ALA A 37 26.80 -9.54 7.92
CA ALA A 37 26.75 -10.75 8.69
C ALA A 37 25.85 -10.53 9.92
N ASP A 38 24.95 -11.49 10.15
CA ASP A 38 24.26 -11.76 11.42
C ASP A 38 23.89 -10.55 12.28
N LEU A 39 22.81 -9.83 11.90
CA LEU A 39 22.09 -9.00 12.85
C LEU A 39 20.59 -9.31 12.83
N GLU A 40 20.11 -9.72 14.00
CA GLU A 40 18.70 -9.77 14.38
C GLU A 40 18.00 -8.44 14.04
N LEU A 41 16.91 -8.53 13.27
CA LEU A 41 15.72 -7.67 13.20
C LEU A 41 15.80 -6.17 13.60
N VAL A 42 16.91 -5.47 13.34
CA VAL A 42 16.92 -4.01 13.25
C VAL A 42 16.69 -3.64 11.79
N VAL A 43 15.42 -3.44 11.47
CA VAL A 43 14.88 -3.20 10.13
C VAL A 43 15.48 -1.93 9.51
N SER A 44 16.63 -2.07 8.86
CA SER A 44 17.22 -1.10 7.95
C SER A 44 17.94 -1.85 6.85
N PHE A 45 17.19 -2.55 5.98
CA PHE A 45 17.73 -2.98 4.70
C PHE A 45 17.72 -1.77 3.77
N PRO A 46 18.88 -1.16 3.42
CA PRO A 46 18.89 -0.18 2.35
C PRO A 46 18.35 -0.87 1.09
N CYS A 47 17.31 -0.27 0.49
CA CYS A 47 16.70 -0.85 -0.69
C CYS A 47 17.74 -1.01 -1.79
N SER A 48 17.83 -2.21 -2.39
CA SER A 48 18.70 -2.36 -3.54
C SER A 48 18.09 -1.71 -4.78
N PRO A 49 18.92 -1.11 -5.63
CA PRO A 49 18.51 -0.64 -6.95
C PRO A 49 17.76 -1.72 -7.75
N ASP A 50 18.03 -3.00 -7.50
CA ASP A 50 17.40 -4.13 -8.16
C ASP A 50 15.90 -4.26 -7.79
N VAL A 51 15.55 -4.16 -6.50
CA VAL A 51 14.16 -4.23 -6.04
C VAL A 51 13.36 -3.07 -6.63
N VAL A 52 13.94 -1.86 -6.62
CA VAL A 52 13.34 -0.68 -7.26
C VAL A 52 13.15 -0.89 -8.75
N THR A 53 14.11 -1.52 -9.44
CA THR A 53 14.05 -1.82 -10.88
C THR A 53 12.90 -2.77 -11.21
N ILE A 54 12.73 -3.84 -10.43
CA ILE A 54 11.63 -4.81 -10.61
C ILE A 54 10.27 -4.11 -10.42
N TRP A 55 10.10 -3.36 -9.34
CA TRP A 55 8.83 -2.66 -9.07
C TRP A 55 8.57 -1.47 -10.00
N SER A 56 9.62 -0.84 -10.54
CA SER A 56 9.49 0.14 -11.63
C SER A 56 8.93 -0.50 -12.90
N SER A 57 9.38 -1.72 -13.22
CA SER A 57 8.83 -2.50 -14.33
C SER A 57 7.36 -2.89 -14.08
N VAL A 58 7.01 -3.28 -12.85
CA VAL A 58 5.61 -3.51 -12.44
C VAL A 58 4.75 -2.25 -12.65
N SER A 59 5.21 -1.10 -12.18
CA SER A 59 4.50 0.18 -12.33
C SER A 59 4.28 0.53 -13.80
N LYS A 60 5.33 0.44 -14.62
CA LYS A 60 5.27 0.64 -16.07
C LYS A 60 4.25 -0.28 -16.73
N HIS A 61 4.22 -1.55 -16.35
CA HIS A 61 3.26 -2.50 -16.88
C HIS A 61 1.80 -2.12 -16.54
N VAL A 62 1.54 -1.73 -15.29
CA VAL A 62 0.21 -1.25 -14.86
C VAL A 62 -0.22 -0.04 -15.68
N GLN A 63 0.65 0.97 -15.79
CA GLN A 63 0.40 2.17 -16.57
C GLN A 63 0.08 1.85 -18.04
N GLN A 64 0.88 0.98 -18.67
CA GLN A 64 0.67 0.58 -20.06
C GLN A 64 -0.69 -0.08 -20.29
N GLN A 65 -1.15 -0.93 -19.38
CA GLN A 65 -2.47 -1.60 -19.51
C GLN A 65 -3.64 -0.62 -19.32
N LEU A 66 -3.49 0.37 -18.44
CA LEU A 66 -4.53 1.38 -18.17
C LEU A 66 -4.62 2.45 -19.27
N LEU A 67 -3.52 2.72 -19.99
CA LEU A 67 -3.48 3.69 -21.10
C LEU A 67 -3.88 3.10 -22.46
N GLN A 68 -4.28 1.83 -22.53
CA GLN A 68 -4.75 1.23 -23.78
C GLN A 68 -6.05 1.87 -24.28
N LYS A 69 -6.28 1.81 -25.60
CA LYS A 69 -7.55 2.26 -26.22
C LYS A 69 -8.78 1.64 -25.56
N LYS A 70 -8.67 0.37 -25.17
CA LYS A 70 -9.63 -0.35 -24.31
C LYS A 70 -8.90 -0.68 -23.00
N PRO A 71 -9.04 0.16 -21.96
CA PRO A 71 -8.30 -0.03 -20.71
C PRO A 71 -8.74 -1.32 -20.02
N GLN A 72 -7.77 -2.06 -19.50
CA GLN A 72 -8.00 -3.27 -18.71
C GLN A 72 -7.86 -2.95 -17.22
N ALA A 73 -8.61 -3.63 -16.36
CA ALA A 73 -8.37 -3.57 -14.92
C ALA A 73 -7.13 -4.39 -14.59
N VAL A 74 -6.18 -3.81 -13.87
CA VAL A 74 -4.88 -4.43 -13.59
C VAL A 74 -4.78 -4.78 -12.12
N SER A 75 -4.64 -6.07 -11.80
CA SER A 75 -4.51 -6.59 -10.45
C SER A 75 -3.04 -6.87 -10.13
N ILE A 76 -2.54 -6.27 -9.05
CA ILE A 76 -1.30 -6.72 -8.41
C ILE A 76 -1.72 -7.68 -7.30
N THR A 77 -1.37 -8.96 -7.44
CA THR A 77 -1.72 -9.99 -6.46
C THR A 77 -1.22 -9.58 -5.07
N GLY A 78 -2.12 -9.58 -4.09
CA GLY A 78 -1.80 -9.17 -2.72
C GLY A 78 -2.00 -7.68 -2.46
N LEU A 79 -1.73 -6.78 -3.42
CA LEU A 79 -1.86 -5.34 -3.19
C LEU A 79 -3.28 -4.81 -3.48
N GLY A 80 -3.77 -5.00 -4.71
CA GLY A 80 -5.07 -4.46 -5.13
C GLY A 80 -5.27 -4.45 -6.64
N THR A 81 -6.30 -3.75 -7.11
CA THR A 81 -6.67 -3.66 -8.52
C THR A 81 -6.87 -2.21 -8.95
N PHE A 82 -6.21 -1.81 -10.03
CA PHE A 82 -6.37 -0.52 -10.68
C PHE A 82 -7.34 -0.63 -11.85
N HIS A 83 -8.18 0.39 -12.05
CA HIS A 83 -9.03 0.48 -13.24
C HIS A 83 -9.37 1.92 -13.56
N ILE A 84 -9.86 2.17 -14.79
CA ILE A 84 -10.30 3.49 -15.24
C ILE A 84 -11.82 3.51 -15.29
N GLN A 85 -12.43 4.48 -14.61
CA GLN A 85 -13.85 4.79 -14.74
C GLN A 85 -14.03 6.01 -15.64
N LYS A 86 -14.92 5.92 -16.61
CA LYS A 86 -15.30 7.06 -17.46
C LYS A 86 -16.45 7.81 -16.82
N TRP A 87 -16.33 9.13 -16.78
CA TRP A 87 -17.38 10.04 -16.31
C TRP A 87 -17.63 11.07 -17.38
N LEU A 88 -18.90 11.42 -17.59
CA LEU A 88 -19.29 12.51 -18.47
C LEU A 88 -19.73 13.68 -17.60
N SER A 89 -19.23 14.87 -17.91
CA SER A 89 -19.71 16.12 -17.29
C SER A 89 -20.09 17.08 -18.39
N PHE A 90 -21.20 17.78 -18.24
CA PHE A 90 -21.55 18.89 -19.12
C PHE A 90 -21.00 20.18 -18.52
N GLU A 91 -20.06 20.82 -19.20
CA GLU A 91 -19.46 22.09 -18.78
C GLU A 91 -19.40 23.04 -19.97
N ASN A 92 -19.82 24.29 -19.77
CA ASN A 92 -19.76 25.37 -20.79
C ASN A 92 -20.36 24.96 -22.15
N GLY A 93 -21.50 24.27 -22.15
CA GLY A 93 -22.17 23.85 -23.38
C GLY A 93 -21.52 22.63 -24.08
N LYS A 94 -20.48 22.02 -23.50
CA LYS A 94 -19.77 20.86 -24.06
C LYS A 94 -19.79 19.68 -23.10
N VAL A 95 -19.92 18.48 -23.66
CA VAL A 95 -19.71 17.24 -22.91
C VAL A 95 -18.22 16.96 -22.80
N LEU A 96 -17.70 16.94 -21.58
CA LEU A 96 -16.35 16.54 -21.25
C LEU A 96 -16.34 15.10 -20.77
N THR A 97 -15.40 14.31 -21.29
CA THR A 97 -15.15 12.94 -20.82
C THR A 97 -13.96 12.94 -19.88
N PHE A 98 -14.19 12.52 -18.65
CA PHE A 98 -13.18 12.33 -17.62
C PHE A 98 -12.81 10.85 -17.55
N GLN A 99 -11.51 10.57 -17.55
CA GLN A 99 -10.97 9.25 -17.27
C GLN A 99 -10.38 9.28 -15.87
N ARG A 100 -11.11 8.67 -14.92
CA ARG A 100 -10.74 8.67 -13.51
C ARG A 100 -10.06 7.35 -13.16
N PRO A 101 -8.78 7.34 -12.81
CA PRO A 101 -8.15 6.16 -12.26
C PRO A 101 -8.65 5.90 -10.84
N LEU A 102 -8.87 4.63 -10.53
CA LEU A 102 -9.35 4.14 -9.24
C LEU A 102 -8.51 2.97 -8.79
N PHE A 103 -8.33 2.86 -7.48
CA PHE A 103 -7.67 1.74 -6.84
C PHE A 103 -8.62 1.04 -5.88
N LEU A 104 -8.77 -0.26 -6.06
CA LEU A 104 -9.49 -1.14 -5.18
C LEU A 104 -8.48 -1.96 -4.37
N LEU A 105 -8.40 -1.69 -3.07
CA LEU A 105 -7.53 -2.43 -2.16
C LEU A 105 -7.90 -3.92 -2.15
N SER A 106 -6.90 -4.81 -2.10
CA SER A 106 -7.17 -6.24 -2.00
C SER A 106 -7.88 -6.56 -0.68
N ARG A 107 -8.81 -7.53 -0.72
CA ARG A 107 -9.50 -7.99 0.51
C ARG A 107 -8.51 -8.44 1.58
N ARG A 108 -7.39 -9.05 1.18
CA ARG A 108 -6.35 -9.52 2.10
C ARG A 108 -5.74 -8.37 2.89
N VAL A 109 -5.44 -7.27 2.23
CA VAL A 109 -4.87 -6.08 2.88
C VAL A 109 -5.95 -5.33 3.66
N ALA A 110 -7.16 -5.21 3.11
CA ALA A 110 -8.29 -4.57 3.79
C ALA A 110 -8.62 -5.20 5.15
N GLN A 111 -8.43 -6.51 5.30
CA GLN A 111 -8.65 -7.23 6.56
C GLN A 111 -7.59 -6.94 7.62
N ILE A 112 -6.37 -6.55 7.23
CA ILE A 112 -5.34 -6.15 8.19
C ILE A 112 -5.85 -4.89 8.88
N ARG A 113 -6.03 -4.91 10.20
CA ARG A 113 -6.42 -3.74 11.00
C ARG A 113 -7.69 -3.01 10.53
N GLU A 114 -8.58 -3.70 9.81
CA GLU A 114 -9.81 -3.11 9.27
C GLU A 114 -9.56 -1.85 8.42
N LEU A 115 -8.53 -1.92 7.55
CA LEU A 115 -8.17 -0.81 6.66
C LEU A 115 -9.38 -0.33 5.86
N ARG A 116 -9.69 0.96 6.03
CA ARG A 116 -10.81 1.64 5.38
C ARG A 116 -10.34 2.21 4.05
N CYS A 117 -10.94 1.73 2.98
CA CYS A 117 -10.69 2.20 1.63
C CYS A 117 -12.02 2.50 0.95
N ALA A 118 -12.11 3.64 0.26
CA ALA A 118 -13.25 3.94 -0.61
C ALA A 118 -13.27 2.93 -1.78
N SER A 119 -14.11 1.92 -1.68
CA SER A 119 -14.18 0.84 -2.66
C SER A 119 -15.23 1.14 -3.72
N VAL A 120 -14.79 1.45 -4.94
CA VAL A 120 -15.62 1.38 -6.14
C VAL A 120 -15.31 0.05 -6.83
N PRO A 121 -16.28 -0.88 -6.93
CA PRO A 121 -16.06 -2.16 -7.61
C PRO A 121 -15.65 -1.97 -9.07
N VAL A 122 -14.82 -2.89 -9.56
CA VAL A 122 -14.51 -2.94 -10.99
C VAL A 122 -15.77 -3.42 -11.73
N PRO A 123 -16.27 -2.69 -12.75
CA PRO A 123 -17.38 -3.14 -13.57
C PRO A 123 -17.08 -4.46 -14.28
N ASP A 124 -18.08 -5.34 -14.39
CA ASP A 124 -17.93 -6.68 -14.95
C ASP A 124 -17.53 -6.68 -16.44
N GLU A 125 -17.82 -5.60 -17.18
CA GLU A 125 -17.44 -5.49 -18.59
C GLU A 125 -15.94 -5.19 -18.78
N ILE A 126 -15.25 -4.73 -17.73
CA ILE A 126 -13.82 -4.42 -17.80
C ILE A 126 -13.03 -5.70 -17.59
N LYS A 127 -12.33 -6.13 -18.65
CA LYS A 127 -11.41 -7.26 -18.58
C LYS A 127 -10.36 -7.02 -17.49
N LYS A 128 -10.29 -7.95 -16.53
CA LYS A 128 -9.27 -7.97 -15.48
C LYS A 128 -8.06 -8.79 -15.91
N VAL A 129 -6.87 -8.24 -15.73
CA VAL A 129 -5.57 -8.90 -15.93
C VAL A 129 -4.75 -8.82 -14.65
N THR A 130 -3.95 -9.83 -14.39
CA THR A 130 -3.05 -9.86 -13.23
C THR A 130 -1.62 -9.61 -13.69
N VAL A 131 -0.86 -8.80 -12.94
CA VAL A 131 0.57 -8.63 -13.18
C VAL A 131 1.27 -9.97 -13.01
N SER A 132 1.97 -10.43 -14.06
CA SER A 132 2.66 -11.72 -14.06
C SER A 132 4.18 -11.54 -14.05
N ALA A 133 4.87 -12.34 -13.23
CA ALA A 133 6.34 -12.34 -13.17
C ALA A 133 6.96 -12.60 -14.55
N LYS A 134 6.40 -13.52 -15.34
CA LYS A 134 6.79 -13.75 -16.74
C LYS A 134 6.87 -12.47 -17.58
N LYS A 135 5.84 -11.61 -17.45
CA LYS A 135 5.78 -10.39 -18.24
C LYS A 135 6.81 -9.36 -17.74
N ILE A 136 6.99 -9.26 -16.43
CA ILE A 136 7.96 -8.35 -15.82
C ILE A 136 9.40 -8.79 -16.09
N HIS A 137 9.69 -10.10 -16.01
CA HIS A 137 10.98 -10.71 -16.33
C HIS A 137 11.47 -10.32 -17.74
N SER A 138 10.56 -10.21 -18.71
CA SER A 138 10.94 -9.83 -20.08
C SER A 138 11.54 -8.42 -20.17
N ASP A 139 11.32 -7.56 -19.17
CA ASP A 139 11.72 -6.16 -19.15
C ASP A 139 12.87 -5.88 -18.15
N VAL A 140 13.39 -6.90 -17.44
CA VAL A 140 14.44 -6.77 -16.41
C VAL A 140 15.47 -7.91 -16.48
N PRO A 141 16.73 -7.70 -16.04
CA PRO A 141 17.80 -8.71 -16.17
C PRO A 141 17.77 -9.80 -15.07
N TYR A 142 16.62 -10.08 -14.45
CA TYR A 142 16.47 -11.09 -13.38
C TYR A 142 15.53 -12.18 -13.84
N SER A 143 15.77 -13.44 -13.46
CA SER A 143 14.90 -14.56 -13.83
C SER A 143 13.46 -14.40 -13.33
N GLU A 144 12.52 -15.10 -13.96
CA GLU A 144 11.11 -15.10 -13.56
C GLU A 144 10.91 -15.45 -12.08
N ASP A 145 11.65 -16.44 -11.56
CA ASP A 145 11.59 -16.83 -10.14
C ASP A 145 12.07 -15.71 -9.21
N VAL A 146 13.17 -15.02 -9.57
CA VAL A 146 13.68 -13.88 -8.78
C VAL A 146 12.68 -12.73 -8.77
N VAL A 147 12.07 -12.43 -9.92
CA VAL A 147 11.02 -11.40 -10.02
C VAL A 147 9.81 -11.76 -9.17
N GLN A 148 9.31 -13.00 -9.29
CA GLN A 148 8.16 -13.48 -8.53
C GLN A 148 8.42 -13.43 -7.02
N ASN A 149 9.58 -13.92 -6.57
CA ASN A 149 9.94 -13.92 -5.16
C ASN A 149 10.18 -12.50 -4.64
N CYS A 150 10.84 -11.63 -5.40
CA CYS A 150 11.02 -10.22 -5.03
C CYS A 150 9.68 -9.51 -4.81
N MET A 151 8.74 -9.66 -5.73
CA MET A 151 7.39 -9.08 -5.59
C MET A 151 6.67 -9.63 -4.35
N GLN A 152 6.72 -10.95 -4.14
CA GLN A 152 6.06 -11.60 -3.02
C GLN A 152 6.67 -11.20 -1.67
N GLU A 153 8.00 -11.24 -1.55
CA GLU A 153 8.72 -10.88 -0.32
C GLU A 153 8.55 -9.40 0.01
N THR A 154 8.55 -8.50 -0.98
CA THR A 154 8.28 -7.06 -0.77
C THR A 154 6.89 -6.87 -0.15
N LEU A 155 5.88 -7.56 -0.67
CA LEU A 155 4.52 -7.48 -0.14
C LEU A 155 4.39 -8.14 1.23
N ASN A 156 5.09 -9.25 1.48
CA ASN A 156 5.11 -9.87 2.82
C ASN A 156 5.71 -8.91 3.85
N PHE A 157 6.79 -8.23 3.50
CA PHE A 157 7.39 -7.21 4.36
C PHE A 157 6.45 -6.02 4.56
N PHE A 158 5.77 -5.57 3.50
CA PHE A 158 4.73 -4.56 3.61
C PHE A 158 3.62 -4.96 4.60
N TYR A 159 3.14 -6.21 4.54
CA TYR A 159 2.13 -6.69 5.50
C TYR A 159 2.64 -6.75 6.92
N PHE A 160 3.91 -7.14 7.13
CA PHE A 160 4.54 -7.14 8.45
C PHE A 160 4.52 -5.74 9.08
N ILE A 161 4.93 -4.71 8.33
CA ILE A 161 4.87 -3.30 8.77
C ILE A 161 3.43 -2.91 9.13
N LEU A 162 2.46 -3.25 8.28
CA LEU A 162 1.06 -2.93 8.54
C LEU A 162 0.51 -3.62 9.78
N THR A 163 0.84 -4.90 10.00
CA THR A 163 0.42 -5.68 11.18
C THR A 163 0.99 -5.11 12.48
N ASN A 164 2.22 -4.59 12.45
CA ASN A 164 2.85 -3.89 13.57
C ASN A 164 2.29 -2.49 13.85
N ARG A 165 1.18 -2.15 13.20
CA ARG A 165 0.46 -0.89 13.30
C ARG A 165 1.24 0.33 12.81
N GLU A 166 2.20 0.12 11.92
CA GLU A 166 3.00 1.21 11.37
C GLU A 166 2.36 1.79 10.11
N ASP A 167 2.76 3.02 9.78
CA ASP A 167 2.33 3.69 8.55
C ASP A 167 3.29 3.34 7.41
N ALA A 168 2.75 3.21 6.20
CA ALA A 168 3.54 2.84 5.03
C ALA A 168 3.08 3.56 3.77
N ASP A 169 4.02 3.81 2.87
CA ASP A 169 3.79 4.28 1.51
C ASP A 169 4.28 3.22 0.53
N PHE A 170 3.40 2.80 -0.37
CA PHE A 170 3.76 1.96 -1.51
C PHE A 170 3.79 2.81 -2.78
N VAL A 171 5.00 3.19 -3.18
CA VAL A 171 5.28 4.06 -4.33
C VAL A 171 5.40 3.21 -5.60
N LEU A 172 4.52 3.46 -6.55
CA LEU A 172 4.58 2.93 -7.91
C LEU A 172 5.12 4.05 -8.80
N LYS A 173 6.40 3.93 -9.17
CA LYS A 173 7.15 4.94 -9.93
C LYS A 173 6.40 5.41 -11.18
N ASP A 174 6.35 6.72 -11.41
CA ASP A 174 5.68 7.39 -12.54
C ASP A 174 4.16 7.12 -12.64
N PHE A 175 3.57 6.54 -11.61
CA PHE A 175 2.15 6.14 -11.60
C PHE A 175 1.39 6.71 -10.40
N GLY A 176 1.87 6.47 -9.18
CA GLY A 176 1.21 6.96 -7.97
C GLY A 176 1.70 6.33 -6.68
N THR A 177 1.15 6.76 -5.55
CA THR A 177 1.51 6.28 -4.21
C THR A 177 0.27 5.83 -3.46
N LEU A 178 0.32 4.60 -2.91
CA LEU A 178 -0.64 4.10 -1.95
C LEU A 178 -0.14 4.40 -0.53
N ALA A 179 -0.76 5.38 0.11
CA ALA A 179 -0.46 5.78 1.48
C ALA A 179 -1.42 5.09 2.45
N ILE A 180 -0.87 4.46 3.48
CA ILE A 180 -1.61 3.88 4.60
C ILE A 180 -1.22 4.62 5.87
N ARG A 181 -2.20 5.22 6.54
CA ARG A 181 -2.03 6.03 7.75
C ARG A 181 -3.03 5.56 8.79
N GLY A 182 -2.57 4.90 9.85
CA GLY A 182 -3.47 4.27 10.81
C GLY A 182 -4.34 3.22 10.12
N THR A 183 -5.65 3.48 10.04
CA THR A 183 -6.61 2.63 9.32
C THR A 183 -7.02 3.20 7.95
N GLU A 184 -6.52 4.36 7.56
CA GLU A 184 -6.94 5.05 6.34
C GLU A 184 -6.04 4.68 5.17
N VAL A 185 -6.66 4.38 4.03
CA VAL A 185 -5.97 4.02 2.78
C VAL A 185 -6.26 5.06 1.72
N THR A 186 -5.21 5.70 1.23
CA THR A 186 -5.27 6.76 0.23
C THR A 186 -4.45 6.38 -0.99
N MET A 187 -5.06 6.37 -2.18
CA MET A 187 -4.31 6.27 -3.43
C MET A 187 -4.21 7.64 -4.07
N ALA A 188 -2.98 8.11 -4.27
CA ALA A 188 -2.67 9.32 -5.02
C ALA A 188 -1.99 8.97 -6.34
N PHE A 189 -2.26 9.73 -7.38
CA PHE A 189 -1.75 9.49 -8.72
C PHE A 189 -0.78 10.58 -9.14
N CYS A 190 0.24 10.19 -9.89
CA CYS A 190 1.19 11.11 -10.49
C CYS A 190 0.51 11.98 -11.55
N GLU A 191 0.76 13.28 -11.53
CA GLU A 191 0.18 14.22 -12.49
C GLU A 191 0.54 13.88 -13.95
N ASP A 192 1.76 13.41 -14.21
CA ASP A 192 2.19 13.00 -15.55
C ASP A 192 1.40 11.79 -16.07
N PHE A 193 1.06 10.86 -15.18
CA PHE A 193 0.16 9.76 -15.51
C PHE A 193 -1.26 10.27 -15.81
N LEU A 194 -1.80 11.19 -14.99
CA LEU A 194 -3.12 11.78 -15.22
C LEU A 194 -3.18 12.54 -16.54
N LEU A 195 -2.12 13.27 -16.90
CA LEU A 195 -1.97 13.96 -18.18
C LEU A 195 -1.88 12.98 -19.35
N SER A 196 -1.15 11.89 -19.19
CA SER A 196 -1.06 10.82 -20.20
C SER A 196 -2.41 10.15 -20.45
N LEU A 197 -3.22 10.00 -19.40
CA LEU A 197 -4.56 9.42 -19.46
C LEU A 197 -5.58 10.38 -20.11
N SER A 198 -5.64 11.63 -19.66
CA SER A 198 -6.64 12.60 -20.13
C SER A 198 -6.28 13.28 -21.45
N LYS A 199 -4.99 13.39 -21.75
CA LYS A 199 -4.42 14.20 -22.85
C LYS A 199 -4.86 15.67 -22.80
N SER A 200 -5.24 16.16 -21.62
CA SER A 200 -5.76 17.51 -21.41
C SER A 200 -5.46 18.01 -20.01
N THR A 201 -4.66 19.09 -19.92
CA THR A 201 -4.33 19.77 -18.66
C THR A 201 -5.59 20.27 -17.94
N TYR A 202 -6.52 20.88 -18.67
CA TYR A 202 -7.81 21.34 -18.13
C TYR A 202 -8.59 20.21 -17.44
N VAL A 203 -8.63 19.02 -18.05
CA VAL A 203 -9.31 17.86 -17.45
C VAL A 203 -8.62 17.41 -16.17
N VAL A 204 -7.28 17.39 -16.13
CA VAL A 204 -6.52 17.04 -14.92
C VAL A 204 -6.76 18.07 -13.80
N GLU A 205 -6.68 19.36 -14.10
CA GLU A 205 -6.96 20.43 -13.13
C GLU A 205 -8.35 20.29 -12.53
N ARG A 206 -9.35 19.95 -13.35
CA ARG A 206 -10.72 19.70 -12.88
C ARG A 206 -10.84 18.43 -12.03
N LEU A 207 -10.14 17.35 -12.37
CA LEU A 207 -10.11 16.13 -11.56
C LEU A 207 -9.56 16.41 -10.16
N LEU A 208 -8.48 17.19 -10.07
CA LEU A 208 -7.83 17.58 -8.82
C LEU A 208 -8.70 18.58 -8.03
N ALA A 209 -9.22 19.63 -8.67
CA ALA A 209 -10.05 20.64 -8.01
C ALA A 209 -11.34 20.04 -7.42
N LYS A 210 -11.92 19.03 -8.08
CA LYS A 210 -13.10 18.30 -7.58
C LYS A 210 -12.74 17.22 -6.54
N LYS A 211 -11.46 17.01 -6.23
CA LYS A 211 -10.94 15.94 -5.37
C LYS A 211 -11.40 14.55 -5.80
N TRP A 212 -11.59 14.35 -7.11
CA TRP A 212 -11.92 13.03 -7.66
C TRP A 212 -10.70 12.11 -7.70
N VAL A 213 -9.52 12.71 -7.79
CA VAL A 213 -8.21 12.07 -7.64
C VAL A 213 -7.37 12.92 -6.69
N ILE A 214 -6.38 12.29 -6.06
CA ILE A 214 -5.43 12.95 -5.17
C ILE A 214 -4.09 13.01 -5.92
N SER A 215 -3.42 14.17 -5.92
CA SER A 215 -2.08 14.29 -6.49
C SER A 215 -1.06 13.64 -5.55
N ASP A 216 -0.08 12.92 -6.10
CA ASP A 216 1.00 12.32 -5.32
C ASP A 216 1.85 13.36 -4.56
N LYS A 217 1.86 14.62 -5.03
CA LYS A 217 2.45 15.76 -4.31
C LYS A 217 1.80 16.03 -2.95
N GLU A 218 0.58 15.56 -2.71
CA GLU A 218 -0.14 15.71 -1.44
C GLU A 218 0.20 14.60 -0.42
N VAL A 219 0.74 13.47 -0.87
CA VAL A 219 1.08 12.33 0.01
C VAL A 219 2.19 12.64 1.02
N PRO A 220 3.30 13.31 0.63
CA PRO A 220 4.34 13.75 1.58
C PRO A 220 3.83 14.68 2.68
N VAL A 221 2.67 15.31 2.50
CA VAL A 221 2.07 16.27 3.42
C VAL A 221 1.15 15.58 4.44
N SER A 222 0.83 14.30 4.24
CA SER A 222 -0.08 13.55 5.11
C SER A 222 0.62 13.16 6.42
N PRO A 223 0.18 13.68 7.58
CA PRO A 223 0.85 13.43 8.86
C PRO A 223 0.77 11.95 9.22
N SER A 224 1.88 11.40 9.70
CA SER A 224 1.91 10.04 10.25
C SER A 224 1.20 9.99 11.61
N TYR A 225 0.47 8.90 11.85
CA TYR A 225 -0.09 8.59 13.17
C TYR A 225 1.00 8.19 14.17
N PHE A 226 2.03 7.49 13.70
CA PHE A 226 3.07 6.88 14.54
C PHE A 226 4.45 7.55 14.44
N GLY A 227 4.59 8.61 13.64
CA GLY A 227 5.80 9.42 13.51
C GLY A 227 6.87 8.85 12.56
N ARG A 228 6.67 7.65 12.03
CA ARG A 228 7.51 7.03 10.99
C ARG A 228 6.64 6.45 9.88
N VAL A 229 7.07 6.64 8.64
CA VAL A 229 6.45 6.04 7.46
C VAL A 229 7.48 5.21 6.73
N TYR A 230 7.19 3.93 6.56
CA TYR A 230 8.02 3.02 5.77
C TYR A 230 7.70 3.19 4.30
N GLN A 231 8.73 3.36 3.49
CA GLN A 231 8.56 3.44 2.05
C GLN A 231 8.80 2.10 1.37
N PHE A 232 8.02 1.85 0.33
CA PHE A 232 8.09 0.66 -0.51
C PHE A 232 8.05 1.12 -1.97
N PRO A 233 8.74 0.44 -2.90
CA PRO A 233 9.70 -0.64 -2.65
C PRO A 233 11.02 -0.17 -2.01
N GLN A 234 11.25 1.15 -1.94
CA GLN A 234 12.43 1.74 -1.31
C GLN A 234 12.28 1.75 0.21
N PHE A 235 12.81 0.73 0.88
CA PHE A 235 12.77 0.57 2.34
C PHE A 235 13.64 1.60 3.08
N GLU A 236 13.23 2.87 3.03
CA GLU A 236 13.77 3.93 3.89
C GLU A 236 12.71 4.31 4.93
N ILE A 237 13.15 4.51 6.17
CA ILE A 237 12.30 5.06 7.22
C ILE A 237 12.32 6.58 7.08
N ARG A 238 11.19 7.17 6.68
CA ARG A 238 11.04 8.63 6.71
C ARG A 238 10.46 9.07 8.05
N ALA A 239 11.15 10.00 8.71
CA ALA A 239 10.61 10.74 9.83
C ALA A 239 9.59 11.75 9.29
N VAL A 240 8.34 11.67 9.77
CA VAL A 240 7.26 12.59 9.37
C VAL A 240 6.78 13.33 10.62
N PRO A 241 6.54 14.65 10.56
CA PRO A 241 6.03 15.41 11.70
C PRO A 241 4.77 14.76 12.26
N ARG A 242 4.83 14.37 13.54
CA ARG A 242 3.72 13.76 14.25
C ARG A 242 2.60 14.78 14.38
N ARG A 243 1.35 14.38 14.09
CA ARG A 243 0.19 15.22 14.42
C ARG A 243 0.23 15.51 15.92
N ALA A 244 0.12 16.78 16.32
CA ALA A 244 -0.08 17.12 17.73
C ALA A 244 -1.38 16.45 18.18
N SER A 245 -1.28 15.31 18.86
CA SER A 245 -2.44 14.62 19.39
C SER A 245 -2.91 15.37 20.62
N LEU A 246 -4.23 15.56 20.72
CA LEU A 246 -4.89 15.69 22.00
C LEU A 246 -4.34 14.55 22.88
N THR A 247 -3.77 14.93 24.02
CA THR A 247 -2.97 14.06 24.89
C THR A 247 -3.66 12.72 25.11
N GLY A 248 -2.88 11.62 25.06
CA GLY A 248 -3.37 10.22 25.03
C GLY A 248 -4.33 9.81 26.14
N LYS A 249 -4.53 10.64 27.17
CA LYS A 249 -5.60 10.48 28.16
C LYS A 249 -7.01 10.64 27.56
N LYS A 250 -7.20 11.49 26.54
CA LYS A 250 -8.54 11.81 26.01
C LYS A 250 -9.12 10.68 25.14
N ILE A 251 -8.27 10.03 24.34
CA ILE A 251 -8.65 8.92 23.45
C ILE A 251 -9.04 7.68 24.27
N PHE A 252 -8.31 7.41 25.36
CA PHE A 252 -8.63 6.29 26.26
C PHE A 252 -9.97 6.50 26.96
N THR A 253 -10.26 7.72 27.42
CA THR A 253 -11.57 8.04 28.03
C THR A 253 -12.74 7.99 27.06
N GLU A 254 -12.56 8.37 25.78
CA GLU A 254 -13.63 8.25 24.78
C GLU A 254 -13.88 6.79 24.39
N PHE A 255 -12.84 5.96 24.33
CA PHE A 255 -12.96 4.53 24.05
C PHE A 255 -13.62 3.76 25.22
N GLU A 256 -13.23 4.05 26.46
CA GLU A 256 -13.85 3.48 27.68
C GLU A 256 -15.30 3.95 27.88
N SER A 257 -15.59 5.22 27.56
CA SER A 257 -16.96 5.76 27.57
C SER A 257 -17.83 5.10 26.51
N ALA A 258 -17.27 4.77 25.33
CA ALA A 258 -17.98 4.07 24.27
C ALA A 258 -18.26 2.61 24.66
N LEU A 259 -17.28 1.91 25.26
CA LEU A 259 -17.46 0.53 25.77
C LEU A 259 -18.49 0.46 26.91
N SER A 260 -18.49 1.44 27.82
CA SER A 260 -19.49 1.54 28.89
C SER A 260 -20.91 1.79 28.38
N SER A 261 -21.06 2.52 27.26
CA SER A 261 -22.37 2.76 26.62
C SER A 261 -22.93 1.54 25.88
N MET A 262 -22.10 0.53 25.61
CA MET A 262 -22.45 -0.68 24.83
C MET A 262 -22.66 -1.93 25.72
N GLY A 263 -22.58 -1.81 27.04
CA GLY A 263 -22.91 -2.89 27.98
C GLY A 263 -21.94 -4.08 27.99
N LEU A 264 -20.78 -3.97 27.36
CA LEU A 264 -19.76 -5.03 27.32
C LEU A 264 -18.78 -4.83 28.50
N ARG A 265 -19.18 -5.26 29.70
CA ARG A 265 -18.24 -5.43 30.82
C ARG A 265 -17.54 -6.79 30.66
N GLY A 266 -16.27 -6.76 30.27
CA GLY A 266 -15.37 -7.91 30.33
C GLY A 266 -14.16 -7.55 31.19
N ASN A 267 -14.09 -8.18 32.36
CA ASN A 267 -13.17 -7.93 33.47
C ASN A 267 -11.73 -7.54 33.09
N VAL A 268 -11.31 -6.40 33.65
CA VAL A 268 -9.91 -6.08 33.96
C VAL A 268 -9.41 -7.15 34.94
N CYS A 269 -8.46 -7.98 34.51
CA CYS A 269 -7.61 -8.70 35.45
C CYS A 269 -6.38 -7.83 35.72
N ASP A 270 -6.48 -7.06 36.80
CA ASP A 270 -5.33 -6.62 37.58
C ASP A 270 -4.68 -7.84 38.26
N GLY A 271 -3.35 -7.83 38.32
CA GLY A 271 -2.57 -8.61 39.28
C GLY A 271 -1.67 -9.69 38.66
N PHE A 272 -0.36 -9.44 38.57
CA PHE A 272 0.59 -9.85 39.61
C PHE A 272 2.04 -9.52 39.20
N LEU A 273 2.68 -8.60 39.95
CA LEU A 273 4.11 -8.63 40.28
C LEU A 273 4.31 -7.98 41.66
N ALA A 274 4.99 -8.73 42.54
CA ALA A 274 5.54 -8.38 43.88
C ALA A 274 4.50 -8.10 44.99
N GLU A 275 4.48 -8.76 46.15
CA GLU A 275 5.43 -9.61 46.92
C GLU A 275 4.80 -10.95 47.32
#